data_AF-A0A1I2A3W6-F1
#
_entry.id   AF-A0A1I2A3W6-F1
#
_cell.length_a   1.000
_cell.length_b   1.000
_cell.length_c   1.000
_cell.angle_alpha   90.00
_cell.angle_beta   90.00
_cell.angle_gamma   90.00
#
_symmetry.space_group_name_H-M   'P 1'
#
loop_
_entity.id
_entity.type
_entity.pdbx_description
1 polymer ?
#
loop_
_entity_poly.entity_id
_entity_poly.type
_entity_poly.pdbx_seq_one_letter_code
_entity_poly.pdbx_strand_id
1 'polypeptide(L)'
;MLEEIRSQLQQVIETAPTGELAAVRTRLEELGGLLYQVAGTSTNDDVRQALQLFGIAHEKVSEAVQAVAQATDHVSTFSAVL
;
A
#
# COMPACT_ATOMS: atom_id res chain seq x y z
N MET A 1 5.30 -31.42 4.95
CA MET A 1 6.05 -30.20 5.34
C MET A 1 6.05 -29.17 4.22
N LEU A 2 6.67 -29.40 3.05
CA LEU A 2 6.67 -28.40 1.96
C LEU A 2 5.27 -28.08 1.41
N GLU A 3 4.42 -29.09 1.21
CA GLU A 3 3.02 -28.90 0.77
C GLU A 3 2.18 -28.09 1.77
N GLU A 4 2.40 -28.32 3.07
CA GLU A 4 1.72 -27.59 4.15
C GLU A 4 2.16 -26.12 4.19
N ILE A 5 3.46 -25.87 4.03
CA ILE A 5 4.01 -24.51 3.89
C ILE A 5 3.43 -23.83 2.65
N ARG A 6 3.32 -24.53 1.51
CA ARG A 6 2.71 -23.98 0.28
C ARG A 6 1.25 -23.60 0.52
N SER A 7 0.46 -24.49 1.13
CA SER A 7 -0.95 -24.22 1.44
C SER A 7 -1.12 -23.01 2.36
N GLN A 8 -0.25 -22.86 3.37
CA GLN A 8 -0.29 -21.70 4.28
C GLN A 8 0.08 -20.41 3.55
N LEU A 9 1.10 -20.43 2.69
CA LEU A 9 1.49 -19.26 1.89
C LEU A 9 0.38 -18.84 0.91
N GLN A 10 -0.29 -19.80 0.27
CA GLN A 10 -1.43 -19.53 -0.61
C GLN A 10 -2.58 -18.85 0.15
N GLN A 11 -2.93 -19.36 1.34
CA GLN A 11 -3.97 -18.78 2.19
C GLN A 11 -3.64 -17.35 2.64
N VAL A 12 -2.38 -17.08 2.99
CA VAL A 12 -1.93 -15.73 3.37
C VAL A 12 -2.11 -14.74 2.20
N ILE A 13 -1.87 -15.17 0.96
CA ILE A 13 -2.04 -14.31 -0.22
C ILE A 13 -3.50 -14.08 -0.57
N GLU A 14 -4.34 -15.10 -0.48
CA GLU A 14 -5.77 -14.96 -0.72
C GLU A 14 -6.44 -14.00 0.27
N THR A 15 -5.86 -13.86 1.47
CA THR A 15 -6.31 -12.95 2.52
C THR A 15 -5.50 -11.65 2.59
N ALA A 16 -4.51 -11.46 1.72
CA ALA A 16 -3.68 -10.26 1.72
C ALA A 16 -4.54 -9.03 1.39
N PRO A 17 -4.43 -7.92 2.16
CA PRO A 17 -5.29 -6.76 2.02
C PRO A 17 -4.91 -5.87 0.82
N THR A 18 -4.55 -6.45 -0.32
CA THR A 18 -4.07 -5.74 -1.52
C THR A 18 -5.09 -4.73 -2.01
N GLY A 19 -6.38 -5.09 -2.03
CA GLY A 19 -7.46 -4.20 -2.44
C GLY A 19 -7.68 -3.03 -1.47
N GLU A 20 -7.60 -3.30 -0.17
CA GLU A 20 -7.74 -2.28 0.87
C GLU A 20 -6.56 -1.30 0.84
N LEU A 21 -5.33 -1.81 0.72
CA LEU A 21 -4.13 -0.99 0.57
C LEU A 21 -4.18 -0.12 -0.70
N ALA A 22 -4.67 -0.66 -1.82
CA ALA A 22 -4.85 0.11 -3.04
C ALA A 22 -5.89 1.23 -2.87
N ALA A 23 -7.02 0.95 -2.20
CA ALA A 23 -8.04 1.95 -1.90
C ALA A 23 -7.51 3.06 -0.97
N VAL A 24 -6.74 2.70 0.06
CA VAL A 24 -6.07 3.66 0.95
C VAL A 24 -5.08 4.53 0.16
N ARG A 25 -4.28 3.93 -0.75
CA ARG A 25 -3.34 4.69 -1.59
C ARG A 25 -4.06 5.75 -2.43
N THR A 26 -5.11 5.35 -3.14
CA THR A 26 -5.92 6.28 -3.95
C THR A 26 -6.48 7.40 -3.09
N ARG A 27 -7.00 7.08 -1.89
CA ARG A 27 -7.56 8.10 -1.02
C ARG A 27 -6.51 9.08 -0.48
N LEU A 28 -5.31 8.59 -0.18
CA LEU A 28 -4.18 9.43 0.22
C LEU A 28 -3.72 10.35 -0.91
N GLU A 29 -3.72 9.87 -2.15
CA GLU A 29 -3.39 10.67 -3.34
C GLU A 29 -4.42 11.79 -3.56
N GLU A 30 -5.71 11.48 -3.50
CA GLU A 30 -6.80 12.47 -3.58
C GLU A 30 -6.68 13.56 -2.51
N LEU A 31 -6.53 13.16 -1.24
CA LEU A 31 -6.44 14.08 -0.12
C LEU A 31 -5.14 14.90 -0.15
N GLY A 32 -4.03 14.28 -0.59
CA GLY A 32 -2.76 14.97 -0.81
C GLY A 32 -2.87 16.07 -1.85
N GLY A 33 -3.58 15.82 -2.97
CA GLY A 33 -3.85 16.83 -4.00
C GLY A 33 -4.67 18.02 -3.46
N LEU A 34 -5.70 17.75 -2.67
CA LEU A 34 -6.50 18.80 -2.02
C LEU A 34 -5.67 19.62 -1.01
N LEU A 35 -4.86 18.95 -0.18
CA LEU A 35 -3.97 19.63 0.77
C LEU A 35 -2.92 20.47 0.06
N TYR A 36 -2.37 20.01 -1.06
CA TYR A 36 -1.42 20.77 -1.87
C TYR A 36 -2.03 22.08 -2.40
N GLN A 37 -3.27 22.01 -2.89
CA GLN A 37 -4.00 23.19 -3.37
C GLN A 37 -4.25 24.21 -2.25
N VAL A 38 -4.58 23.75 -1.04
CA VAL A 38 -4.79 24.62 0.12
C VAL A 38 -3.46 25.19 0.64
N ALA A 39 -2.41 24.37 0.75
CA ALA A 39 -1.09 24.78 1.21
C ALA A 39 -0.48 25.89 0.33
N GLY A 40 -0.73 25.85 -0.99
CA GLY A 40 -0.26 26.90 -1.92
C GLY A 40 -0.87 28.28 -1.68
N THR A 41 -1.97 28.37 -0.93
CA THR A 41 -2.69 29.62 -0.63
C THR A 41 -2.74 29.94 0.87
N SER A 42 -2.26 29.03 1.72
CA SER A 42 -2.38 29.09 3.17
C SER A 42 -1.02 29.21 3.84
N THR A 43 -0.87 30.15 4.76
CA THR A 43 0.28 30.24 5.66
C THR A 43 0.14 29.37 6.90
N ASN A 44 -0.92 28.55 6.98
CA ASN A 44 -1.20 27.71 8.13
C ASN A 44 -0.19 26.55 8.22
N ASP A 45 0.55 26.50 9.32
CA ASP A 45 1.53 25.46 9.60
C ASP A 45 0.91 24.08 9.75
N ASP A 46 -0.32 23.98 10.26
CA ASP A 46 -1.05 22.71 10.38
C ASP A 46 -1.32 22.10 9.00
N VAL A 47 -1.61 22.93 7.99
CA VAL A 47 -1.84 22.47 6.61
C VAL A 47 -0.54 21.95 6.00
N ARG A 48 0.58 22.64 6.24
CA ARG A 48 1.91 22.20 5.77
C ARG A 48 2.35 20.90 6.44
N GLN A 49 2.12 20.77 7.75
CA GLN A 49 2.41 19.55 8.49
C GLN A 49 1.53 18.39 8.03
N ALA A 50 0.23 18.62 7.83
CA ALA A 50 -0.69 17.63 7.28
C ALA A 50 -0.23 17.16 5.89
N LEU A 51 0.15 18.07 5.00
CA LEU A 51 0.65 17.73 3.67
C LEU A 51 1.90 16.83 3.74
N GLN A 52 2.85 17.15 4.61
CA GLN A 52 4.05 16.34 4.82
C GLN A 52 3.72 14.93 5.33
N LEU A 53 2.85 14.82 6.34
CA LEU A 53 2.42 13.53 6.92
C LEU A 53 1.65 12.68 5.91
N PHE A 54 0.79 13.30 5.08
CA PHE A 54 0.10 12.62 3.99
C PHE A 54 1.08 12.10 2.92
N GLY A 55 2.12 12.87 2.59
CA GLY A 55 3.17 12.41 1.69
C GLY A 55 3.88 11.15 2.21
N ILE A 56 4.24 11.14 3.50
CA ILE A 56 4.85 9.97 4.17
C ILE A 56 3.90 8.78 4.14
N ALA A 57 2.62 8.99 4.47
CA ALA A 57 1.62 7.93 4.45
C ALA A 57 1.46 7.34 3.04
N HIS A 58 1.43 8.18 2.00
CA HIS A 58 1.30 7.74 0.61
C HIS A 58 2.50 6.90 0.16
N GLU A 59 3.72 7.31 0.50
CA GLU A 59 4.95 6.56 0.22
C GLU A 59 4.90 5.17 0.88
N LYS A 60 4.58 5.11 2.17
CA LYS A 60 4.54 3.85 2.93
C LYS A 60 3.47 2.89 2.44
N VAL A 61 2.30 3.39 2.07
CA VAL A 61 1.25 2.54 1.48
C VAL A 61 1.69 2.04 0.09
N SER A 62 2.37 2.86 -0.71
CA SER A 62 2.89 2.44 -2.00
C SER A 62 3.95 1.34 -1.88
N GLU A 63 4.88 1.47 -0.93
CA GLU A 63 5.85 0.43 -0.58
C GLU A 63 5.16 -0.86 -0.15
N ALA A 64 4.14 -0.77 0.71
CA ALA A 64 3.40 -1.94 1.19
C ALA A 64 2.67 -2.67 0.05
N VAL A 65 2.00 -1.93 -0.85
CA VAL A 65 1.34 -2.51 -2.03
C VAL A 65 2.35 -3.24 -2.91
N GLN A 66 3.52 -2.64 -3.16
CA GLN A 66 4.55 -3.27 -3.96
C GLN A 66 5.12 -4.54 -3.31
N ALA A 67 5.39 -4.50 -2.00
CA ALA A 67 5.89 -5.65 -1.26
C ALA A 67 4.89 -6.82 -1.27
N VAL A 68 3.60 -6.54 -1.08
CA VAL A 68 2.53 -7.55 -1.15
C VAL A 68 2.41 -8.14 -2.55
N ALA A 69 2.51 -7.30 -3.60
CA ALA A 69 2.48 -7.78 -4.98
C ALA A 69 3.67 -8.71 -5.30
N GLN A 70 4.89 -8.34 -4.86
CA GLN A 70 6.09 -9.18 -5.04
C GLN A 70 5.99 -10.50 -4.28
N ALA A 71 5.51 -10.47 -3.03
CA ALA A 71 5.28 -11.68 -2.24
C ALA A 71 4.24 -12.59 -2.91
N THR A 72 3.16 -12.01 -3.42
CA THR A 72 2.10 -12.73 -4.13
C THR A 72 2.63 -13.43 -5.38
N ASP A 73 3.41 -12.73 -6.19
CA ASP A 73 4.00 -13.26 -7.43
C ASP A 73 5.01 -14.39 -7.15
N HIS A 74 5.86 -14.22 -6.14
CA HIS A 74 6.83 -15.25 -5.74
C HIS A 74 6.18 -16.54 -5.25
N VAL A 75 5.16 -16.45 -4.40
CA VAL A 75 4.46 -17.65 -3.91
C VAL A 75 3.62 -18.29 -5.00
N SER A 76 2.99 -17.50 -5.87
CA SER A 76 2.25 -18.04 -7.03
C SER A 76 3.18 -18.84 -7.95
N THR A 77 4.38 -18.31 -8.21
CA THR A 77 5.44 -19.01 -8.97
C THR A 77 5.90 -20.27 -8.25
N PHE A 78 6.18 -20.19 -6.95
CA PHE A 78 6.58 -21.35 -6.14
C PHE A 78 5.51 -22.45 -6.13
N SER A 79 4.24 -22.07 -6.21
CA SER A 79 3.11 -23.01 -6.19
C SER A 79 2.81 -23.65 -7.55
N ALA A 80 3.25 -23.05 -8.66
CA ALA A 80 2.97 -23.50 -10.02
C ALA A 80 4.04 -24.41 -10.67
N VAL A 81 5.22 -24.56 -10.05
CA VAL A 81 6.38 -25.29 -10.62
C VAL A 81 6.34 -26.83 -10.38
N LEU A 82 5.22 -27.39 -9.90
CA LEU A 82 5.01 -28.83 -9.70
C LEU A 82 3.64 -29.28 -10.24
#